data_AF-A0A0A1MSS6-F1
#
_entry.id   AF-A0A0A1MSS6-F1
#
_cell.length_a   1.000
_cell.length_b   1.000
_cell.length_c   1.000
_cell.angle_alpha   90.00
_cell.angle_beta   90.00
_cell.angle_gamma   90.00
#
_symmetry.space_group_name_H-M   'P 1'
#
loop_
_entity.id
_entity.type
_entity.pdbx_description
1 polymer ?
#
loop_
_entity_poly.entity_id
_entity_poly.type
_entity_poly.pdbx_seq_one_letter_code
_entity_poly.pdbx_strand_id
1 'polypeptide(L)'
;MAKIYLDPGHGGSDTGAVGQGLQEKNVTLAIALKIRNILNNRYQGHQIRMSRTSDRTVSLTARTNDANQWGADYFVSIHINAGGGSGYEDFIHSSLSNQGVTGRYRQIMHEEVMKQVNFQNRGRKQANFHVLRESAMSAVLTENGFIDHAADAAKLKSDAFLEQIALGHARGIARIFQLSSKSSSGSSGNSGGSSNNQGGASSGAGKTNSIVDYLKSVGTDSSFANRARLAGSYGIQNYTGTAAQNTRLLNAIRSGGNSGNTSTGSSAKRVHLPASASTWRTYPLNVTPVKKNSDWSLTPSAFGGLTYTILAEPYPNVVTIQTGRGRRNIYIGPDTSARRL
;
A
#
# COMPACT_ATOMS: atom_id res chain seq x y z
N MET A 1 -2.94 -22.05 -13.36
CA MET A 1 -2.65 -20.88 -12.51
C MET A 1 -3.29 -21.11 -11.16
N ALA A 2 -2.56 -20.86 -10.08
CA ALA A 2 -3.09 -21.01 -8.72
C ALA A 2 -4.17 -19.94 -8.43
N LYS A 3 -5.35 -20.35 -7.99
CA LYS A 3 -6.45 -19.47 -7.61
C LYS A 3 -6.42 -19.22 -6.11
N ILE A 4 -6.05 -18.00 -5.72
CA ILE A 4 -5.90 -17.60 -4.33
C ILE A 4 -7.08 -16.73 -3.92
N TYR A 5 -7.83 -17.18 -2.92
CA TYR A 5 -8.95 -16.44 -2.36
C TYR A 5 -8.53 -15.74 -1.08
N LEU A 6 -8.55 -14.40 -1.07
CA LEU A 6 -8.23 -13.59 0.11
C LEU A 6 -9.52 -13.10 0.77
N ASP A 7 -9.71 -13.45 2.03
CA ASP A 7 -10.90 -13.09 2.79
C ASP A 7 -10.55 -12.11 3.92
N PRO A 8 -10.60 -10.78 3.68
CA PRO A 8 -10.53 -9.82 4.76
C PRO A 8 -11.77 -9.95 5.66
N GLY A 9 -11.56 -10.40 6.90
CA GLY A 9 -12.60 -10.64 7.90
C GLY A 9 -13.48 -9.42 8.16
N HIS A 10 -14.71 -9.65 8.61
CA HIS A 10 -15.70 -8.61 8.94
C HIS A 10 -16.06 -7.70 7.74
N GLY A 11 -16.62 -6.52 7.98
CA GLY A 11 -16.97 -5.52 6.96
C GLY A 11 -18.41 -5.02 7.06
N GLY A 12 -18.63 -3.80 6.60
CA GLY A 12 -19.92 -3.11 6.66
C GLY A 12 -20.36 -2.90 8.10
N SER A 13 -21.52 -3.46 8.44
CA SER A 13 -22.12 -3.38 9.78
C SER A 13 -21.37 -4.20 10.83
N ASP A 14 -20.60 -5.21 10.42
CA ASP A 14 -19.74 -5.99 11.30
C ASP A 14 -18.37 -5.31 11.37
N THR A 15 -18.08 -4.65 12.49
CA THR A 15 -16.79 -3.97 12.71
C THR A 15 -15.66 -4.94 13.02
N GLY A 16 -15.97 -6.17 13.39
CA GLY A 16 -15.08 -7.03 14.17
C GLY A 16 -14.73 -6.40 15.52
N ALA A 17 -13.59 -6.79 16.07
CA ALA A 17 -13.09 -6.21 17.29
C ALA A 17 -12.77 -4.71 17.12
N VAL A 18 -12.97 -3.95 18.20
CA VAL A 18 -12.69 -2.51 18.28
C VAL A 18 -11.81 -2.26 19.49
N GLY A 19 -10.69 -1.56 19.27
CA GLY A 19 -9.72 -1.31 20.33
C GLY A 19 -8.72 -0.26 19.91
N GLN A 20 -8.28 0.56 20.86
CA GLN A 20 -7.19 1.53 20.63
C GLN A 20 -7.45 2.49 19.45
N GLY A 21 -8.71 2.81 19.13
CA GLY A 21 -9.09 3.66 17.98
C GLY A 21 -9.01 2.97 16.62
N LEU A 22 -8.87 1.65 16.59
CA LEU A 22 -8.93 0.81 15.39
C LEU A 22 -10.25 0.03 15.35
N GLN A 23 -10.69 -0.29 14.14
CA GLN A 23 -11.72 -1.30 13.87
C GLN A 23 -11.08 -2.41 13.04
N GLU A 24 -11.25 -3.65 13.45
CA GLU A 24 -10.65 -4.81 12.79
C GLU A 24 -10.96 -4.84 11.30
N LYS A 25 -12.22 -4.62 10.89
CA LYS A 25 -12.64 -4.61 9.48
C LYS A 25 -11.80 -3.72 8.55
N ASN A 26 -11.25 -2.63 9.07
CA ASN A 26 -10.43 -1.68 8.30
C ASN A 26 -9.01 -2.20 8.16
N VAL A 27 -8.46 -2.75 9.24
CA VAL A 27 -7.11 -3.31 9.28
C VAL A 27 -7.01 -4.56 8.41
N THR A 28 -8.00 -5.46 8.49
CA THR A 28 -8.06 -6.68 7.68
C THR A 28 -8.14 -6.37 6.18
N LEU A 29 -8.97 -5.39 5.79
CA LEU A 29 -9.05 -4.93 4.40
C LEU A 29 -7.72 -4.35 3.92
N ALA A 30 -7.08 -3.51 4.73
CA ALA A 30 -5.79 -2.91 4.38
C ALA A 30 -4.71 -3.97 4.15
N ILE A 31 -4.59 -4.96 5.03
CA ILE A 31 -3.65 -6.07 4.87
C ILE A 31 -3.97 -6.88 3.61
N ALA A 32 -5.24 -7.27 3.40
CA ALA A 32 -5.63 -8.10 2.26
C ALA A 32 -5.38 -7.41 0.91
N LEU A 33 -5.66 -6.11 0.80
CA LEU A 33 -5.35 -5.34 -0.40
C LEU A 33 -3.84 -5.29 -0.67
N LYS A 34 -3.02 -5.11 0.38
CA LYS A 34 -1.56 -5.15 0.27
C LYS A 34 -1.06 -6.51 -0.18
N ILE A 35 -1.59 -7.61 0.36
CA ILE A 35 -1.27 -8.98 -0.07
C ILE A 35 -1.56 -9.16 -1.55
N ARG A 36 -2.79 -8.83 -1.98
CA ARG A 36 -3.22 -8.90 -3.38
C ARG A 36 -2.25 -8.13 -4.28
N ASN A 37 -1.93 -6.90 -3.89
CA ASN A 37 -1.06 -6.05 -4.68
C ASN A 37 0.33 -6.69 -4.76
N ILE A 38 0.98 -7.04 -3.65
CA ILE A 38 2.32 -7.67 -3.65
C ILE A 38 2.36 -8.90 -4.55
N LEU A 39 1.36 -9.79 -4.46
CA LEU A 39 1.25 -10.97 -5.32
C LEU A 39 1.18 -10.60 -6.80
N ASN A 40 0.21 -9.76 -7.19
CA ASN A 40 0.03 -9.32 -8.58
C ASN A 40 1.26 -8.62 -9.16
N ASN A 41 2.06 -7.99 -8.31
CA ASN A 41 3.22 -7.20 -8.74
C ASN A 41 4.49 -8.01 -8.91
N ARG A 42 4.72 -8.93 -7.97
CA ARG A 42 6.02 -9.58 -7.82
C ARG A 42 6.02 -10.99 -8.37
N TYR A 43 4.84 -11.59 -8.54
CA TYR A 43 4.71 -12.97 -8.94
C TYR A 43 3.77 -13.12 -10.12
N GLN A 44 3.91 -14.25 -10.82
CA GLN A 44 3.03 -14.71 -11.88
C GLN A 44 2.65 -16.17 -11.63
N GLY A 45 1.71 -16.70 -12.43
CA GLY A 45 1.20 -18.05 -12.25
C GLY A 45 0.01 -18.14 -11.29
N HIS A 46 -0.57 -17.00 -10.88
CA HIS A 46 -1.70 -16.95 -9.96
C HIS A 46 -2.85 -16.06 -10.45
N GLN A 47 -4.03 -16.28 -9.87
CA GLN A 47 -5.21 -15.42 -9.93
C GLN A 47 -5.67 -15.10 -8.52
N ILE A 48 -6.26 -13.93 -8.30
CA ILE A 48 -6.75 -13.51 -6.98
C ILE A 48 -8.22 -13.13 -7.07
N ARG A 49 -9.04 -13.69 -6.17
CA ARG A 49 -10.38 -13.19 -5.86
C ARG A 49 -10.42 -12.82 -4.38
N MET A 50 -11.25 -11.84 -4.03
CA MET A 50 -11.42 -11.40 -2.65
C MET A 50 -12.89 -11.37 -2.29
N SER A 51 -13.23 -11.78 -1.07
CA SER A 51 -14.62 -11.70 -0.58
C SER A 51 -15.15 -10.27 -0.57
N ARG A 52 -14.28 -9.29 -0.30
CA ARG A 52 -14.54 -7.85 -0.42
C ARG A 52 -13.27 -7.07 -0.76
N THR A 53 -13.46 -5.99 -1.51
CA THR A 53 -12.39 -5.03 -1.87
C THR A 53 -12.70 -3.61 -1.35
N SER A 54 -13.79 -3.45 -0.61
CA SER A 54 -14.26 -2.22 0.03
C SER A 54 -14.90 -2.55 1.38
N ASP A 55 -15.32 -1.53 2.13
CA ASP A 55 -16.09 -1.73 3.34
C ASP A 55 -17.54 -2.10 2.99
N ARG A 56 -17.86 -3.40 3.09
CA ARG A 56 -19.19 -3.95 2.83
C ARG A 56 -19.40 -5.22 3.66
N THR A 57 -20.64 -5.48 4.02
CA THR A 57 -21.02 -6.73 4.69
C THR A 57 -20.94 -7.90 3.70
N VAL A 58 -20.31 -8.99 4.13
CA VAL A 58 -20.29 -10.28 3.43
C VAL A 58 -20.46 -11.37 4.48
N SER A 59 -21.50 -12.20 4.38
CA SER A 59 -21.75 -13.27 5.35
C SER A 59 -20.71 -14.38 5.26
N LEU A 60 -20.54 -15.14 6.34
CA LEU A 60 -19.59 -16.27 6.38
C LEU A 60 -19.86 -17.28 5.25
N THR A 61 -21.14 -17.66 5.05
CA THR A 61 -21.56 -18.56 3.98
C THR A 61 -21.29 -17.98 2.60
N ALA A 62 -21.49 -16.68 2.38
CA ALA A 62 -21.19 -16.07 1.08
C ALA A 62 -19.69 -16.10 0.76
N ARG A 63 -18.82 -15.94 1.78
CA ARG A 63 -17.36 -15.99 1.61
C ARG A 63 -16.90 -17.36 1.13
N THR A 64 -17.38 -18.42 1.79
CA THR A 64 -17.00 -19.81 1.47
C THR A 64 -17.66 -20.28 0.18
N ASN A 65 -18.93 -19.95 -0.06
CA ASN A 65 -19.61 -20.30 -1.31
C ASN A 65 -18.94 -19.66 -2.53
N ASP A 66 -18.54 -18.37 -2.48
CA ASP A 66 -17.84 -17.74 -3.60
C ASP A 66 -16.47 -18.38 -3.86
N ALA A 67 -15.71 -18.70 -2.79
CA ALA A 67 -14.43 -19.40 -2.93
C ALA A 67 -14.58 -20.81 -3.52
N ASN A 68 -15.58 -21.55 -3.04
CA ASN A 68 -15.89 -22.91 -3.50
C ASN A 68 -16.36 -22.90 -4.96
N GLN A 69 -17.29 -22.01 -5.31
CA GLN A 69 -17.82 -21.88 -6.68
C GLN A 69 -16.73 -21.44 -7.66
N TRP A 70 -15.81 -20.57 -7.25
CA TRP A 70 -14.69 -20.16 -8.07
C TRP A 70 -13.66 -21.28 -8.29
N GLY A 71 -13.71 -22.32 -7.45
CA GLY A 71 -12.72 -23.40 -7.41
C GLY A 71 -11.36 -22.87 -6.98
N ALA A 72 -11.31 -22.14 -5.86
CA ALA A 72 -10.04 -21.66 -5.31
C ALA A 72 -9.14 -22.84 -4.91
N ASP A 73 -7.83 -22.67 -5.08
CA ASP A 73 -6.82 -23.64 -4.62
C ASP A 73 -6.42 -23.37 -3.16
N TYR A 74 -6.57 -22.13 -2.69
CA TYR A 74 -6.24 -21.72 -1.33
C TYR A 74 -7.11 -20.59 -0.83
N PHE A 75 -7.62 -20.73 0.39
CA PHE A 75 -8.39 -19.72 1.11
C PHE A 75 -7.56 -19.13 2.26
N VAL A 76 -7.42 -17.80 2.29
CA VAL A 76 -6.67 -17.08 3.33
C VAL A 76 -7.59 -16.06 4.00
N SER A 77 -8.10 -16.39 5.18
CA SER A 77 -8.85 -15.47 6.04
C SER A 77 -7.89 -14.60 6.83
N ILE A 78 -8.12 -13.29 6.85
CA ILE A 78 -7.22 -12.31 7.46
C ILE A 78 -7.99 -11.58 8.55
N HIS A 79 -7.53 -11.72 9.80
CA HIS A 79 -8.16 -11.20 11.02
C HIS A 79 -7.16 -10.48 11.94
N ILE A 80 -7.70 -9.80 12.95
CA ILE A 80 -6.97 -9.20 14.06
C ILE A 80 -7.62 -9.65 15.36
N ASN A 81 -6.82 -10.18 16.28
CA ASN A 81 -7.33 -10.79 17.48
C ASN A 81 -7.71 -9.76 18.56
N ALA A 82 -8.37 -10.23 19.60
CA ALA A 82 -8.66 -9.49 20.84
C ALA A 82 -8.69 -10.47 22.03
N GLY A 83 -8.90 -9.97 23.24
CA GLY A 83 -8.97 -10.77 24.47
C GLY A 83 -7.68 -10.80 25.28
N GLY A 84 -6.89 -9.72 25.24
CA GLY A 84 -5.76 -9.51 26.17
C GLY A 84 -4.45 -10.26 25.82
N GLY A 85 -4.28 -10.74 24.59
CA GLY A 85 -3.02 -11.32 24.10
C GLY A 85 -2.11 -10.33 23.37
N SER A 86 -1.00 -10.83 22.81
CA SER A 86 -0.14 -10.10 21.86
C SER A 86 0.54 -11.08 20.91
N GLY A 87 0.73 -10.69 19.65
CA GLY A 87 1.49 -11.42 18.64
C GLY A 87 0.66 -12.08 17.54
N TYR A 88 1.32 -12.92 16.76
CA TYR A 88 0.77 -13.58 15.57
C TYR A 88 0.44 -15.05 15.82
N GLU A 89 -0.71 -15.50 15.35
CA GLU A 89 -1.13 -16.91 15.29
C GLU A 89 -1.90 -17.19 14.01
N ASP A 90 -1.98 -18.47 13.64
CA ASP A 90 -2.78 -18.92 12.51
C ASP A 90 -3.46 -20.26 12.77
N PHE A 91 -4.57 -20.48 12.07
CA PHE A 91 -5.49 -21.57 12.30
C PHE A 91 -5.77 -22.35 11.02
N ILE A 92 -5.88 -23.67 11.17
CA ILE A 92 -6.55 -24.56 10.22
C ILE A 92 -7.73 -25.24 10.92
N HIS A 93 -8.60 -25.90 10.17
CA HIS A 93 -9.73 -26.61 10.77
C HIS A 93 -9.26 -27.70 11.75
N SER A 94 -10.01 -27.90 12.85
CA SER A 94 -9.61 -28.80 13.94
C SER A 94 -9.54 -30.28 13.56
N SER A 95 -10.23 -30.69 12.49
CA SER A 95 -10.15 -32.08 11.99
C SER A 95 -8.89 -32.37 11.15
N LEU A 96 -8.10 -31.37 10.79
CA LEU A 96 -6.98 -31.52 9.84
C LEU A 96 -5.66 -31.79 10.56
N SER A 97 -4.88 -32.75 10.08
CA SER A 97 -3.52 -33.03 10.57
C SER A 97 -2.55 -31.88 10.30
N ASN A 98 -1.63 -31.63 11.24
CA ASN A 98 -0.50 -30.71 11.07
C ASN A 98 0.47 -31.14 9.95
N GLN A 99 0.52 -32.43 9.64
CA GLN A 99 1.41 -33.03 8.65
C GLN A 99 0.75 -33.15 7.26
N GLY A 100 -0.57 -32.95 7.17
CA GLY A 100 -1.31 -32.94 5.91
C GLY A 100 -1.04 -31.68 5.05
N VAL A 101 -1.60 -31.63 3.85
CA VAL A 101 -1.37 -30.54 2.87
C VAL A 101 -1.68 -29.16 3.48
N THR A 102 -2.87 -28.98 4.05
CA THR A 102 -3.26 -27.71 4.70
C THR A 102 -2.37 -27.36 5.89
N GLY A 103 -1.95 -28.36 6.68
CA GLY A 103 -1.01 -28.18 7.79
C GLY A 103 0.36 -27.67 7.33
N ARG A 104 0.89 -28.20 6.22
CA ARG A 104 2.13 -27.74 5.57
C ARG A 104 1.97 -26.33 4.98
N TYR A 105 0.82 -26.01 4.38
CA TYR A 105 0.55 -24.67 3.85
C TYR A 105 0.56 -23.63 4.97
N ARG A 106 -0.16 -23.88 6.08
CA ARG A 106 -0.10 -23.01 7.27
C ARG A 106 1.32 -22.91 7.82
N GLN A 107 2.09 -24.01 7.87
CA GLN A 107 3.49 -23.93 8.31
C GLN A 107 4.30 -22.94 7.48
N ILE A 108 4.23 -23.03 6.15
CA ILE A 108 4.95 -22.13 5.25
C ILE A 108 4.47 -20.68 5.44
N MET A 109 3.14 -20.46 5.53
CA MET A 109 2.57 -19.15 5.82
C MET A 109 3.14 -18.56 7.12
N HIS A 110 3.08 -19.33 8.20
CA HIS A 110 3.55 -18.96 9.52
C HIS A 110 5.02 -18.55 9.51
N GLU A 111 5.88 -19.39 8.91
CA GLU A 111 7.32 -19.13 8.78
C GLU A 111 7.58 -17.82 8.03
N GLU A 112 6.91 -17.60 6.89
CA GLU A 112 7.15 -16.41 6.07
C GLU A 112 6.63 -15.12 6.73
N VAL A 113 5.52 -15.18 7.46
CA VAL A 113 5.01 -14.04 8.25
C VAL A 113 5.96 -13.71 9.39
N MET A 114 6.34 -14.70 10.20
CA MET A 114 7.23 -14.49 11.35
C MET A 114 8.62 -13.96 10.96
N LYS A 115 9.10 -14.26 9.74
CA LYS A 115 10.34 -13.65 9.20
C LYS A 115 10.21 -12.14 8.94
N GLN A 116 9.00 -11.62 8.76
CA GLN A 116 8.77 -10.20 8.44
C GLN A 116 8.40 -9.33 9.64
N VAL A 117 7.82 -9.94 10.68
CA VAL A 117 7.23 -9.19 11.79
C VAL A 117 7.94 -9.48 13.10
N ASN A 118 8.22 -8.42 13.87
CA ASN A 118 8.66 -8.56 15.25
C ASN A 118 7.43 -8.66 16.17
N PHE A 119 6.72 -9.77 16.07
CA PHE A 119 5.62 -10.13 16.97
C PHE A 119 6.00 -11.34 17.82
N GLN A 120 5.34 -11.46 18.97
CA GLN A 120 5.36 -12.72 19.71
C GLN A 120 4.80 -13.82 18.81
N ASN A 121 5.52 -14.94 18.71
CA ASN A 121 5.01 -16.12 18.04
C ASN A 121 4.05 -16.85 18.99
N ARG A 122 2.76 -16.87 18.66
CA ARG A 122 1.73 -17.58 19.45
C ARG A 122 1.40 -18.98 18.90
N GLY A 123 2.10 -19.39 17.85
CA GLY A 123 2.06 -20.73 17.31
C GLY A 123 0.99 -20.95 16.24
N ARG A 124 1.02 -22.18 15.74
CA ARG A 124 0.13 -22.72 14.71
C ARG A 124 -0.97 -23.52 15.40
N LYS A 125 -2.23 -23.13 15.22
CA LYS A 125 -3.37 -23.62 16.00
C LYS A 125 -4.45 -24.25 15.13
N GLN A 126 -5.41 -24.88 15.79
CA GLN A 126 -6.54 -25.57 15.16
C GLN A 126 -7.84 -25.07 15.80
N ALA A 127 -8.84 -24.76 14.99
CA ALA A 127 -10.14 -24.29 15.46
C ALA A 127 -11.26 -24.64 14.49
N ASN A 128 -12.50 -24.70 14.98
CA ASN A 128 -13.69 -25.00 14.17
C ASN A 128 -14.36 -23.72 13.64
N PHE A 129 -13.60 -22.85 12.97
CA PHE A 129 -14.16 -21.64 12.36
C PHE A 129 -14.92 -21.97 11.08
N HIS A 130 -16.06 -21.30 10.85
CA HIS A 130 -16.91 -21.53 9.67
C HIS A 130 -16.13 -21.49 8.37
N VAL A 131 -15.32 -20.44 8.16
CA VAL A 131 -14.55 -20.27 6.91
C VAL A 131 -13.51 -21.37 6.70
N LEU A 132 -13.04 -22.02 7.76
CA LEU A 132 -12.11 -23.15 7.66
C LEU A 132 -12.84 -24.46 7.44
N ARG A 133 -14.03 -24.62 8.00
CA ARG A 133 -14.85 -25.83 7.91
C ARG A 133 -15.56 -25.96 6.57
N GLU A 134 -16.14 -24.87 6.06
CA GLU A 134 -17.00 -24.88 4.86
C GLU A 134 -16.23 -24.59 3.56
N SER A 135 -14.92 -24.31 3.64
CA SER A 135 -14.07 -24.18 2.46
C SER A 135 -13.69 -25.56 1.92
N ALA A 136 -13.91 -25.79 0.63
CA ALA A 136 -13.63 -27.08 -0.03
C ALA A 136 -12.13 -27.29 -0.37
N MET A 137 -11.32 -26.23 -0.27
CA MET A 137 -9.88 -26.22 -0.54
C MET A 137 -9.07 -26.05 0.76
N SER A 138 -7.74 -26.12 0.67
CA SER A 138 -6.88 -25.79 1.82
C SER A 138 -7.18 -24.36 2.30
N ALA A 139 -7.46 -24.19 3.59
CA ALA A 139 -7.83 -22.92 4.18
C ALA A 139 -6.98 -22.60 5.41
N VAL A 140 -6.57 -21.34 5.55
CA VAL A 140 -5.92 -20.80 6.75
C VAL A 140 -6.64 -19.53 7.20
N LEU A 141 -6.70 -19.31 8.51
CA LEU A 141 -7.09 -18.04 9.10
C LEU A 141 -5.91 -17.48 9.88
N THR A 142 -5.53 -16.23 9.63
CA THR A 142 -4.41 -15.57 10.30
C THR A 142 -4.89 -14.47 11.22
N GLU A 143 -4.37 -14.47 12.45
CA GLU A 143 -4.59 -13.43 13.45
C GLU A 143 -3.34 -12.56 13.54
N ASN A 144 -3.47 -11.34 13.04
CA ASN A 144 -2.32 -10.50 12.68
C ASN A 144 -1.93 -9.51 13.78
N GLY A 145 -1.94 -9.96 15.05
CA GLY A 145 -1.78 -9.10 16.22
C GLY A 145 -3.08 -8.94 17.01
N PHE A 146 -3.01 -8.27 18.17
CA PHE A 146 -4.15 -8.01 19.05
C PHE A 146 -4.54 -6.53 19.03
N ILE A 147 -5.80 -6.24 18.70
CA ILE A 147 -6.30 -4.87 18.54
C ILE A 147 -6.45 -4.12 19.88
N ASP A 148 -6.62 -4.86 20.96
CA ASP A 148 -6.79 -4.35 22.33
C ASP A 148 -5.45 -4.22 23.08
N HIS A 149 -4.38 -4.84 22.58
CA HIS A 149 -3.04 -4.72 23.13
C HIS A 149 -2.31 -3.48 22.58
N ALA A 150 -1.93 -2.55 23.45
CA ALA A 150 -1.41 -1.24 23.04
C ALA A 150 -0.18 -1.31 22.10
N ALA A 151 0.77 -2.21 22.35
CA ALA A 151 1.97 -2.34 21.51
C ALA A 151 1.67 -2.94 20.12
N ASP A 152 0.72 -3.86 20.04
CA ASP A 152 0.28 -4.47 18.79
C ASP A 152 -0.55 -3.44 18.00
N ALA A 153 -1.52 -2.80 18.65
CA ALA A 153 -2.32 -1.73 18.05
C ALA A 153 -1.47 -0.58 17.50
N ALA A 154 -0.39 -0.19 18.18
CA ALA A 154 0.55 0.81 17.68
C ALA A 154 1.23 0.36 16.36
N LYS A 155 1.58 -0.92 16.24
CA LYS A 155 2.09 -1.51 14.99
C LYS A 155 0.98 -1.60 13.94
N LEU A 156 -0.24 -1.98 14.30
CA LEU A 156 -1.38 -2.09 13.38
C LEU A 156 -1.84 -0.73 12.81
N LYS A 157 -1.56 0.38 13.49
CA LYS A 157 -1.74 1.74 12.95
C LYS A 157 -0.67 2.12 11.90
N SER A 158 0.43 1.39 11.84
CA SER A 158 1.56 1.70 10.96
C SER A 158 1.40 1.04 9.59
N ASP A 159 1.24 1.85 8.53
CA ASP A 159 1.19 1.35 7.15
C ASP A 159 2.41 0.51 6.78
N ALA A 160 3.59 0.86 7.32
CA ALA A 160 4.83 0.12 7.09
C ALA A 160 4.77 -1.28 7.70
N PHE A 161 4.20 -1.42 8.90
CA PHE A 161 4.00 -2.71 9.53
C PHE A 161 2.96 -3.55 8.78
N LEU A 162 1.85 -2.93 8.35
CA LEU A 162 0.85 -3.60 7.52
C LEU A 162 1.42 -4.06 6.16
N GLU A 163 2.43 -3.37 5.61
CA GLU A 163 3.16 -3.82 4.42
C GLU A 163 4.09 -5.00 4.73
N GLN A 164 4.76 -5.02 5.88
CA GLN A 164 5.62 -6.13 6.32
C GLN A 164 4.80 -7.41 6.54
N ILE A 165 3.67 -7.32 7.24
CA ILE A 165 2.82 -8.49 7.49
C ILE A 165 2.23 -9.02 6.17
N ALA A 166 1.79 -8.14 5.27
CA ALA A 166 1.32 -8.50 3.95
C ALA A 166 2.42 -9.13 3.07
N LEU A 167 3.67 -8.64 3.18
CA LEU A 167 4.82 -9.24 2.50
C LEU A 167 5.07 -10.67 2.96
N GLY A 168 4.94 -10.94 4.26
CA GLY A 168 5.03 -12.28 4.82
C GLY A 168 3.99 -13.23 4.22
N HIS A 169 2.73 -12.78 4.17
CA HIS A 169 1.65 -13.57 3.56
C HIS A 169 1.89 -13.84 2.07
N ALA A 170 2.27 -12.80 1.31
CA ALA A 170 2.53 -12.94 -0.12
C ALA A 170 3.72 -13.88 -0.40
N ARG A 171 4.78 -13.84 0.42
CA ARG A 171 5.91 -14.80 0.35
C ARG A 171 5.46 -16.22 0.69
N GLY A 172 4.62 -16.38 1.71
CA GLY A 172 4.01 -17.66 2.07
C GLY A 172 3.25 -18.26 0.90
N ILE A 173 2.32 -17.50 0.31
CA ILE A 173 1.53 -17.92 -0.86
C ILE A 173 2.44 -18.24 -2.06
N ALA A 174 3.42 -17.39 -2.35
CA ALA A 174 4.35 -17.63 -3.45
C ALA A 174 5.17 -18.92 -3.26
N ARG A 175 5.62 -19.20 -2.03
CA ARG A 175 6.37 -20.41 -1.69
C ARG A 175 5.49 -21.67 -1.74
N ILE A 176 4.24 -21.59 -1.28
CA ILE A 176 3.27 -22.70 -1.33
C ILE A 176 3.02 -23.15 -2.78
N PHE A 177 2.78 -22.18 -3.68
CA PHE A 177 2.41 -22.44 -5.06
C PHE A 177 3.57 -22.36 -6.05
N GLN A 178 4.80 -22.20 -5.56
CA GLN A 178 6.01 -22.05 -6.36
C GLN A 178 5.85 -20.98 -7.46
N LEU A 179 5.21 -19.86 -7.10
CA LEU A 179 4.92 -18.79 -8.05
C LEU A 179 6.23 -18.20 -8.57
N SER A 180 6.34 -18.05 -9.89
CA SER A 180 7.54 -17.47 -10.50
C SER A 180 7.58 -15.98 -10.20
N SER A 181 8.77 -15.46 -9.87
CA SER A 181 8.95 -14.01 -9.78
C SER A 181 8.78 -13.38 -11.15
N LYS A 182 8.15 -12.21 -11.20
CA LYS A 182 8.17 -11.38 -12.39
C LYS A 182 9.57 -10.80 -12.50
N SER A 183 10.32 -11.21 -13.53
CA SER A 183 11.62 -10.65 -13.84
C SER A 183 11.49 -9.12 -13.90
N SER A 184 12.32 -8.41 -13.14
CA SER A 184 12.49 -6.98 -13.37
C SER A 184 13.06 -6.82 -14.78
N SER A 185 12.20 -6.54 -15.76
CA SER A 185 12.63 -6.14 -17.09
C SER A 185 13.51 -4.89 -16.95
N GLY A 186 14.83 -5.08 -16.99
CA GLY A 186 15.84 -4.02 -16.97
C GLY A 186 16.80 -4.04 -15.78
N SER A 187 17.71 -5.02 -15.73
CA SER A 187 19.17 -4.77 -15.61
C SER A 187 19.92 -6.09 -15.75
N SER A 188 20.38 -6.39 -16.97
CA SER A 188 21.54 -7.26 -17.17
C SER A 188 22.78 -6.44 -16.87
N GLY A 189 23.68 -6.95 -16.01
CA GLY A 189 24.90 -6.22 -15.70
C GLY A 189 25.74 -6.80 -14.56
N ASN A 190 26.20 -8.02 -14.75
CA ASN A 190 27.44 -8.60 -14.25
C ASN A 190 27.58 -9.00 -12.76
N SER A 191 27.91 -10.29 -12.61
CA SER A 191 28.32 -10.98 -11.41
C SER A 191 29.74 -10.59 -10.98
N GLY A 192 29.98 -10.54 -9.68
CA GLY A 192 31.32 -10.59 -9.11
C GLY A 192 31.38 -10.31 -7.62
N GLY A 193 31.76 -11.32 -6.82
CA GLY A 193 32.49 -11.11 -5.56
C GLY A 193 31.70 -11.25 -4.26
N SER A 194 32.15 -12.20 -3.44
CA SER A 194 31.64 -12.59 -2.12
C SER A 194 32.16 -11.70 -0.98
N SER A 195 31.41 -11.70 0.15
CA SER A 195 31.86 -11.72 1.55
C SER A 195 31.46 -10.54 2.47
N ASN A 196 30.85 -10.92 3.59
CA ASN A 196 30.80 -10.36 4.96
C ASN A 196 31.19 -8.88 5.19
N ASN A 197 30.37 -8.13 5.95
CA ASN A 197 30.51 -8.00 7.42
C ASN A 197 29.48 -7.00 8.02
N GLN A 198 29.31 -7.10 9.34
CA GLN A 198 28.48 -6.33 10.27
C GLN A 198 28.57 -4.80 10.19
N GLY A 199 27.47 -4.15 10.65
CA GLY A 199 27.51 -2.94 11.48
C GLY A 199 27.65 -1.59 10.76
N GLY A 200 26.71 -0.68 10.99
CA GLY A 200 26.91 0.74 10.69
C GLY A 200 25.64 1.49 10.32
N ALA A 201 25.10 2.25 11.27
CA ALA A 201 24.17 3.33 10.98
C ALA A 201 24.93 4.48 10.30
N SER A 202 24.60 4.79 9.04
CA SER A 202 24.68 6.15 8.49
C SER A 202 23.92 6.30 7.16
N SER A 203 23.25 7.45 7.11
CA SER A 203 22.60 8.17 6.02
C SER A 203 23.01 7.91 4.56
N GLY A 204 21.99 7.90 3.69
CA GLY A 204 22.14 8.06 2.24
C GLY A 204 20.78 7.96 1.52
N ALA A 205 20.12 9.10 1.30
CA ALA A 205 18.79 9.22 0.66
C ALA A 205 18.69 8.73 -0.81
N GLY A 206 19.74 8.10 -1.35
CA GLY A 206 19.88 7.76 -2.77
C GLY A 206 19.90 6.28 -3.13
N LYS A 207 20.02 5.34 -2.18
CA LYS A 207 20.36 3.92 -2.49
C LYS A 207 19.22 2.89 -2.37
N THR A 208 18.01 3.30 -2.02
CA THR A 208 16.87 2.38 -1.84
C THR A 208 16.14 2.11 -3.17
N ASN A 209 15.69 0.88 -3.43
CA ASN A 209 14.84 0.56 -4.60
C ASN A 209 13.34 0.61 -4.28
N SER A 210 12.98 1.14 -3.11
CA SER A 210 11.63 1.14 -2.53
C SER A 210 11.16 2.57 -2.34
N ILE A 211 10.00 2.90 -2.94
CA ILE A 211 9.36 4.21 -2.75
C ILE A 211 9.08 4.49 -1.28
N VAL A 212 8.73 3.46 -0.50
CA VAL A 212 8.43 3.58 0.93
C VAL A 212 9.69 4.00 1.70
N ASP A 213 10.81 3.34 1.45
CA ASP A 213 12.05 3.62 2.18
C ASP A 213 12.67 4.94 1.72
N TYR A 214 12.52 5.28 0.44
CA TYR A 214 12.90 6.60 -0.07
C TYR A 214 12.09 7.70 0.63
N LEU A 215 10.76 7.60 0.66
CA LEU A 215 9.90 8.60 1.30
C LEU A 215 10.25 8.77 2.79
N LYS A 216 10.48 7.66 3.51
CA LYS A 216 10.97 7.71 4.90
C LYS A 216 12.32 8.41 5.03
N SER A 217 13.27 8.12 4.15
CA SER A 217 14.62 8.71 4.20
C SER A 217 14.61 10.23 3.98
N VAL A 218 13.60 10.76 3.31
CA VAL A 218 13.39 12.20 3.09
C VAL A 218 12.31 12.79 4.00
N GLY A 219 11.95 12.10 5.08
CA GLY A 219 10.98 12.58 6.08
C GLY A 219 9.56 12.77 5.55
N THR A 220 9.19 12.08 4.47
CA THR A 220 7.87 12.17 3.83
C THR A 220 7.01 10.95 4.19
N ASP A 221 5.70 11.17 4.37
CA ASP A 221 4.74 10.10 4.61
C ASP A 221 4.84 9.00 3.54
N SER A 222 4.98 7.75 3.95
CA SER A 222 5.12 6.61 3.03
C SER A 222 3.83 5.81 2.85
N SER A 223 2.73 6.28 3.45
CA SER A 223 1.41 5.65 3.40
C SER A 223 0.95 5.38 1.98
N PHE A 224 0.15 4.32 1.79
CA PHE A 224 -0.50 4.06 0.51
C PHE A 224 -1.26 5.28 -0.03
N ALA A 225 -2.01 5.99 0.84
CA ALA A 225 -2.76 7.18 0.46
C ALA A 225 -1.83 8.28 -0.07
N ASN A 226 -0.70 8.54 0.59
CA ASN A 226 0.27 9.52 0.10
C ASN A 226 0.93 9.06 -1.21
N ARG A 227 1.30 7.77 -1.31
CA ARG A 227 1.87 7.25 -2.55
C ARG A 227 0.87 7.26 -3.71
N ALA A 228 -0.41 7.04 -3.47
CA ALA A 228 -1.47 7.14 -4.47
C ALA A 228 -1.66 8.58 -4.97
N ARG A 229 -1.60 9.54 -4.06
CA ARG A 229 -1.61 10.96 -4.40
C ARG A 229 -0.38 11.37 -5.20
N LEU A 230 0.81 10.93 -4.77
CA LEU A 230 2.07 11.17 -5.49
C LEU A 230 2.05 10.50 -6.87
N ALA A 231 1.57 9.27 -6.98
CA ALA A 231 1.41 8.59 -8.25
C ALA A 231 0.51 9.36 -9.21
N GLY A 232 -0.63 9.86 -8.74
CA GLY A 232 -1.48 10.74 -9.53
C GLY A 232 -0.75 12.01 -9.99
N SER A 233 0.07 12.62 -9.12
CA SER A 233 0.83 13.83 -9.46
C SER A 233 2.01 13.60 -10.42
N TYR A 234 2.45 12.35 -10.57
CA TYR A 234 3.45 11.90 -11.55
C TYR A 234 2.83 11.17 -12.76
N GLY A 235 1.52 11.31 -12.98
CA GLY A 235 0.84 10.77 -14.16
C GLY A 235 0.61 9.26 -14.15
N ILE A 236 0.80 8.61 -12.99
CA ILE A 236 0.57 7.18 -12.82
C ILE A 236 -0.91 6.96 -12.48
N GLN A 237 -1.71 6.71 -13.51
CA GLN A 237 -3.15 6.45 -13.39
C GLN A 237 -3.43 5.08 -12.73
N ASN A 238 -4.63 4.96 -12.14
CA ASN A 238 -5.11 3.75 -11.45
C ASN A 238 -4.08 3.19 -10.46
N TYR A 239 -3.49 4.09 -9.67
CA TYR A 239 -2.47 3.69 -8.71
C TYR A 239 -3.08 2.76 -7.66
N THR A 240 -2.67 1.49 -7.75
CA THR A 240 -3.03 0.44 -6.80
C THR A 240 -1.83 0.03 -5.97
N GLY A 241 -0.75 0.82 -5.99
CA GLY A 241 0.47 0.53 -5.24
C GLY A 241 1.28 -0.60 -5.83
N THR A 242 1.16 -0.87 -7.14
CA THR A 242 1.89 -1.96 -7.77
C THR A 242 3.42 -1.78 -7.63
N ALA A 243 4.24 -2.83 -7.61
CA ALA A 243 5.71 -2.67 -7.59
C ALA A 243 6.17 -1.87 -8.81
N ALA A 244 5.62 -2.14 -9.99
CA ALA A 244 5.88 -1.35 -11.19
C ALA A 244 5.43 0.11 -11.04
N GLN A 245 4.29 0.39 -10.40
CA GLN A 245 3.86 1.77 -10.12
C GLN A 245 4.71 2.43 -9.03
N ASN A 246 5.19 1.69 -8.03
CA ASN A 246 6.08 2.16 -6.98
C ASN A 246 7.47 2.48 -7.50
N THR A 247 8.01 1.63 -8.37
CA THR A 247 9.26 1.86 -9.08
C THR A 247 9.11 3.02 -10.05
N ARG A 248 8.01 3.07 -10.84
CA ARG A 248 7.71 4.24 -11.69
C ARG A 248 7.59 5.51 -10.87
N LEU A 249 6.92 5.47 -9.72
CA LEU A 249 6.77 6.60 -8.84
C LEU A 249 8.11 7.04 -8.24
N LEU A 250 8.91 6.10 -7.73
CA LEU A 250 10.24 6.36 -7.20
C LEU A 250 11.16 6.96 -8.26
N ASN A 251 11.16 6.39 -9.46
CA ASN A 251 11.94 6.89 -10.58
C ASN A 251 11.46 8.28 -11.01
N ALA A 252 10.15 8.50 -11.09
CA ALA A 252 9.58 9.81 -11.43
C ALA A 252 9.90 10.89 -10.38
N ILE A 253 9.92 10.52 -9.10
CA ILE A 253 10.33 11.42 -8.01
C ILE A 253 11.84 11.73 -8.09
N ARG A 254 12.67 10.72 -8.36
CA ARG A 254 14.13 10.87 -8.50
C ARG A 254 14.54 11.64 -9.75
N SER A 255 13.83 11.44 -10.85
CA SER A 255 14.14 12.05 -12.16
C SER A 255 13.55 13.45 -12.31
N GLY A 256 12.90 13.99 -11.27
CA GLY A 256 12.24 15.29 -11.35
C GLY A 256 11.07 15.34 -12.34
N GLY A 257 10.58 14.19 -12.81
CA GLY A 257 9.47 14.09 -13.76
C GLY A 257 9.85 14.09 -15.24
N ASN A 258 10.95 13.46 -15.66
CA ASN A 258 11.17 13.20 -17.09
C ASN A 258 11.60 11.75 -17.41
N SER A 259 10.69 10.99 -18.04
CA SER A 259 10.97 9.94 -19.03
C SER A 259 9.66 9.51 -19.70
N GLY A 260 9.53 9.81 -20.99
CA GLY A 260 8.36 9.57 -21.84
C GLY A 260 8.16 8.11 -22.27
N ASN A 261 7.28 7.75 -23.20
CA ASN A 261 6.37 8.47 -24.08
C ASN A 261 5.35 7.44 -24.66
N THR A 262 4.08 7.81 -24.89
CA THR A 262 3.42 7.84 -26.23
C THR A 262 1.94 8.26 -26.12
N SER A 263 1.73 9.53 -26.49
CA SER A 263 0.60 10.16 -27.21
C SER A 263 -0.86 9.75 -26.97
N THR A 264 -1.65 10.72 -26.50
CA THR A 264 -2.69 11.38 -27.33
C THR A 264 -2.76 12.86 -26.93
N GLY A 265 -2.85 13.75 -27.91
CA GLY A 265 -2.79 15.20 -27.74
C GLY A 265 -3.79 15.73 -26.72
N SER A 266 -3.25 16.36 -25.68
CA SER A 266 -4.00 17.23 -24.78
C SER A 266 -3.17 18.50 -24.63
N SER A 267 -3.74 19.63 -25.02
CA SER A 267 -3.18 20.95 -24.75
C SER A 267 -2.77 21.01 -23.28
N ALA A 268 -1.50 21.28 -23.00
CA ALA A 268 -0.99 21.32 -21.63
C ALA A 268 -1.85 22.29 -20.82
N LYS A 269 -2.53 21.79 -19.78
CA LYS A 269 -3.39 22.61 -18.91
C LYS A 269 -2.55 23.72 -18.28
N ARG A 270 -3.00 24.98 -18.33
CA ARG A 270 -2.26 26.11 -17.77
C ARG A 270 -3.06 26.81 -16.68
N VAL A 271 -2.36 27.56 -15.85
CA VAL A 271 -2.95 28.43 -14.85
C VAL A 271 -2.38 29.82 -14.99
N HIS A 272 -3.25 30.82 -14.99
CA HIS A 272 -2.89 32.23 -14.97
C HIS A 272 -3.17 32.82 -13.58
N LEU A 273 -2.12 33.39 -13.00
CA LEU A 273 -2.14 34.15 -11.76
C LEU A 273 -2.24 35.64 -12.13
N PRO A 274 -3.36 36.32 -11.85
CA PRO A 274 -3.57 37.70 -12.25
C PRO A 274 -2.65 38.68 -11.52
N ALA A 275 -2.37 39.81 -12.16
CA ALA A 275 -1.62 40.93 -11.58
C ALA A 275 -2.37 41.65 -10.44
N SER A 276 -3.68 41.41 -10.28
CA SER A 276 -4.51 42.04 -9.25
C SER A 276 -4.10 41.67 -7.83
N ALA A 277 -3.40 40.55 -7.65
CA ALA A 277 -2.83 40.14 -6.37
C ALA A 277 -1.31 40.35 -6.36
N SER A 278 -0.83 41.14 -5.41
CA SER A 278 0.58 41.53 -5.28
C SER A 278 1.50 40.35 -4.93
N THR A 279 0.99 39.38 -4.17
CA THR A 279 1.73 38.16 -3.81
C THR A 279 0.84 36.94 -3.85
N TRP A 280 1.41 35.81 -4.27
CA TRP A 280 0.75 34.50 -4.31
C TRP A 280 1.53 33.50 -3.50
N ARG A 281 0.92 33.00 -2.42
CA ARG A 281 1.53 32.01 -1.54
C ARG A 281 1.84 30.72 -2.29
N THR A 282 3.02 30.20 -2.07
CA THR A 282 3.40 28.85 -2.48
C THR A 282 3.46 27.93 -1.27
N TYR A 283 3.29 26.65 -1.54
CA TYR A 283 3.23 25.61 -0.52
C TYR A 283 4.10 24.41 -0.92
N PRO A 284 4.66 23.68 0.06
CA PRO A 284 5.31 22.40 -0.18
C PRO A 284 4.36 21.36 -0.82
N LEU A 285 4.92 20.40 -1.55
CA LEU A 285 4.15 19.49 -2.42
C LEU A 285 3.23 18.49 -1.68
N ASN A 286 3.41 18.32 -0.38
CA ASN A 286 2.80 17.23 0.40
C ASN A 286 1.99 17.72 1.61
N VAL A 287 1.69 19.02 1.70
CA VAL A 287 0.89 19.60 2.78
C VAL A 287 -0.31 20.33 2.17
N THR A 288 -1.49 20.13 2.75
CA THR A 288 -2.68 20.91 2.38
C THR A 288 -2.37 22.39 2.60
N PRO A 289 -2.53 23.25 1.58
CA PRO A 289 -2.29 24.68 1.72
C PRO A 289 -3.15 25.30 2.83
N VAL A 290 -2.49 25.92 3.81
CA VAL A 290 -3.12 26.76 4.84
C VAL A 290 -2.24 27.98 5.04
N LYS A 291 -2.79 29.14 5.40
CA LYS A 291 -2.02 30.39 5.49
C LYS A 291 -0.68 30.25 6.26
N LYS A 292 -0.66 29.43 7.33
CA LYS A 292 0.49 29.19 8.20
C LYS A 292 1.65 28.38 7.59
N ASN A 293 1.42 27.57 6.55
CA ASN A 293 2.45 26.69 5.98
C ASN A 293 2.95 27.17 4.61
N SER A 294 2.69 28.44 4.28
CA SER A 294 3.30 29.10 3.14
C SER A 294 4.81 29.12 3.32
N ASP A 295 5.54 28.60 2.34
CA ASP A 295 7.01 28.55 2.40
C ASP A 295 7.67 29.68 1.62
N TRP A 296 6.95 30.25 0.65
CA TRP A 296 7.39 31.36 -0.19
C TRP A 296 6.18 32.02 -0.89
N SER A 297 6.45 33.02 -1.72
CA SER A 297 5.46 33.74 -2.52
C SER A 297 5.99 34.09 -3.91
N LEU A 298 5.11 34.03 -4.91
CA LEU A 298 5.31 34.62 -6.23
C LEU A 298 4.78 36.06 -6.25
N THR A 299 5.27 36.87 -7.19
CA THR A 299 4.87 38.28 -7.36
C THR A 299 4.34 38.56 -8.79
N PRO A 300 3.17 38.04 -9.17
CA PRO A 300 2.66 38.21 -10.54
C PRO A 300 2.44 39.67 -10.96
N SER A 301 2.10 40.55 -10.01
CA SER A 301 1.90 41.98 -10.27
C SER A 301 3.14 42.65 -10.89
N ALA A 302 4.35 42.20 -10.55
CA ALA A 302 5.59 42.72 -11.11
C ALA A 302 5.77 42.38 -12.61
N PHE A 303 4.96 41.47 -13.15
CA PHE A 303 5.08 40.93 -14.51
C PHE A 303 3.79 41.07 -15.34
N GLY A 304 2.79 41.82 -14.86
CA GLY A 304 1.48 41.89 -15.52
C GLY A 304 0.67 40.59 -15.43
N GLY A 305 1.01 39.73 -14.46
CA GLY A 305 0.47 38.38 -14.29
C GLY A 305 1.52 37.31 -14.59
N LEU A 306 1.28 36.08 -14.16
CA LEU A 306 2.17 34.95 -14.44
C LEU A 306 1.36 33.76 -14.91
N THR A 307 1.86 33.06 -15.92
CA THR A 307 1.18 31.88 -16.47
C THR A 307 2.09 30.67 -16.41
N TYR A 308 1.62 29.60 -15.77
CA TYR A 308 2.38 28.37 -15.59
C TYR A 308 1.65 27.18 -16.21
N THR A 309 2.42 26.17 -16.61
CA THR A 309 1.87 24.83 -16.90
C THR A 309 1.48 24.15 -15.58
N ILE A 310 0.28 23.58 -15.53
CA ILE A 310 -0.17 22.76 -14.41
C ILE A 310 0.47 21.38 -14.54
N LEU A 311 1.31 21.04 -13.56
CA LEU A 311 2.00 19.75 -13.49
C LEU A 311 1.17 18.70 -12.76
N ALA A 312 0.33 19.11 -11.80
CA ALA A 312 -0.57 18.23 -11.05
C ALA A 312 -1.68 19.04 -10.35
N GLU A 313 -2.74 18.37 -9.89
CA GLU A 313 -3.80 18.94 -9.05
C GLU A 313 -3.97 18.11 -7.76
N PRO A 314 -3.09 18.31 -6.75
CA PRO A 314 -3.00 17.41 -5.59
C PRO A 314 -4.14 17.55 -4.56
N TYR A 315 -4.88 18.67 -4.59
CA TYR A 315 -6.03 18.95 -3.73
C TYR A 315 -7.08 19.76 -4.52
N PRO A 316 -8.35 19.82 -4.06
CA PRO A 316 -9.32 20.75 -4.61
C PRO A 316 -8.77 22.18 -4.61
N ASN A 317 -8.88 22.87 -5.75
CA ASN A 317 -8.37 24.22 -5.95
C ASN A 317 -6.86 24.38 -5.70
N VAL A 318 -6.05 23.32 -5.82
CA VAL A 318 -4.59 23.42 -5.71
C VAL A 318 -3.94 22.84 -6.95
N VAL A 319 -2.98 23.59 -7.51
CA VAL A 319 -2.17 23.16 -8.65
C VAL A 319 -0.70 23.10 -8.26
N THR A 320 0.03 22.14 -8.81
CA THR A 320 1.49 22.09 -8.75
C THR A 320 2.07 22.73 -10.00
N ILE A 321 3.02 23.65 -9.83
CA ILE A 321 3.74 24.32 -10.92
C ILE A 321 5.26 24.18 -10.74
N GLN A 322 6.02 24.37 -11.81
CA GLN A 322 7.48 24.53 -11.73
C GLN A 322 7.83 26.00 -11.53
N THR A 323 8.66 26.31 -10.54
CA THR A 323 9.21 27.65 -10.29
C THR A 323 10.74 27.62 -10.33
N GLY A 324 11.40 28.78 -10.26
CA GLY A 324 12.84 28.87 -10.08
C GLY A 324 13.36 28.23 -8.77
N ARG A 325 12.47 27.99 -7.79
CA ARG A 325 12.78 27.30 -6.51
C ARG A 325 12.33 25.84 -6.49
N GLY A 326 12.06 25.28 -7.67
CA GLY A 326 11.54 23.92 -7.83
C GLY A 326 10.01 23.88 -7.89
N ARG A 327 9.46 22.67 -7.78
CA ARG A 327 8.02 22.45 -7.81
C ARG A 327 7.35 23.02 -6.56
N ARG A 328 6.23 23.69 -6.72
CA ARG A 328 5.42 24.25 -5.61
C ARG A 328 3.94 24.10 -5.87
N ASN A 329 3.18 23.97 -4.78
CA ASN A 329 1.73 24.00 -4.79
C ASN A 329 1.24 25.45 -4.67
N ILE A 330 0.16 25.77 -5.39
CA ILE A 330 -0.53 27.07 -5.33
C ILE A 330 -2.02 26.81 -5.19
N TYR A 331 -2.64 27.52 -4.24
CA TYR A 331 -4.08 27.54 -4.11
C TYR A 331 -4.68 28.54 -5.12
N ILE A 332 -5.65 28.07 -5.89
CA ILE A 332 -6.32 28.76 -7.00
C ILE A 332 -7.84 28.72 -6.83
N GLY A 333 -8.30 28.93 -5.60
CA GLY A 333 -9.72 28.94 -5.26
C GLY A 333 -10.50 30.07 -5.95
N PRO A 334 -11.85 30.01 -5.92
CA PRO A 334 -12.71 31.01 -6.53
C PRO A 334 -12.45 32.44 -6.05
N ASP A 335 -11.94 32.59 -4.83
CA ASP A 335 -11.57 33.84 -4.16
C ASP A 335 -10.27 34.47 -4.69
N THR A 336 -9.49 33.74 -5.47
CA THR A 336 -8.12 34.15 -5.84
C THR A 336 -8.02 34.84 -7.20
N SER A 337 -9.11 34.91 -7.98
CA SER A 337 -9.12 35.40 -9.37
C SER A 337 -8.17 34.66 -10.34
N ALA A 338 -7.53 33.56 -9.91
CA ALA A 338 -6.78 32.70 -10.83
C ALA A 338 -7.74 32.02 -11.81
N ARG A 339 -7.27 31.86 -13.04
CA ARG A 339 -8.02 31.17 -14.11
C ARG A 339 -7.22 30.01 -14.67
N ARG A 340 -7.87 28.87 -14.83
CA ARG A 340 -7.37 27.77 -15.65
C ARG A 340 -7.53 28.18 -17.11
N LEU A 341 -6.51 27.93 -17.91
CA LEU A 341 -6.47 28.22 -19.35
C LEU A 341 -6.44 26.93 -20.14
#